data_AF-A0A9N8MZ77-F1
#
_entry.id   AF-A0A9N8MZ77-F1
#
_cell.length_a   1.000
_cell.length_b   1.000
_cell.length_c   1.000
_cell.angle_alpha   90.00
_cell.angle_beta   90.00
_cell.angle_gamma   90.00
#
_symmetry.space_group_name_H-M   'P 1'
#
loop_
_entity.id
_entity.type
_entity.pdbx_description
1 polymer ?
#
loop_
_entity_poly.entity_id
_entity_poly.type
_entity_poly.pdbx_seq_one_letter_code
_entity_poly.pdbx_strand_id
1 'polypeptide(L)'
;MDINDFYQQNLLNPHWGEQIILRHDNVLKIAMVFQGLSRNEAQVVWQPFMDAVARTPDDFKVEFSPLKIVATSARSFWAPTMLKKLLGFISTDSRPGAPTSNVFWPGDQWDAGHVLHGYESAWLPATLLQDDQRQTLADALFASTRHWAVSLHLNKGLAGAPAEAVAAARDTAINPAALDAFALLICQAAEPPAYPGIQGHEPDTALARRNVQAIGRAMAEVRKLVPDAGSYVAESNFFDAEWQRSFWGSNYSRLLAVKDEYDPDGVFFVHHGVGSERWSADGFTRLV
;
A
#
# COMPACT_ATOMS: atom_id res chain seq x y z
N MET A 1 -7.52 17.75 16.75
CA MET A 1 -8.00 16.66 15.88
C MET A 1 -6.79 16.09 15.20
N ASP A 2 -6.43 14.86 15.52
CA ASP A 2 -5.34 14.14 14.84
C ASP A 2 -5.84 13.55 13.51
N ILE A 3 -4.93 13.04 12.68
CA ILE A 3 -5.26 12.49 11.36
C ILE A 3 -6.04 11.17 11.43
N ASN A 4 -5.83 10.35 12.46
CA ASN A 4 -6.54 9.07 12.63
C ASN A 4 -8.01 9.31 13.01
N ASP A 5 -8.24 10.26 13.92
CA ASP A 5 -9.57 10.76 14.32
C ASP A 5 -10.31 11.36 13.12
N PHE A 6 -9.63 12.24 12.39
CA PHE A 6 -10.20 12.83 11.18
C PHE A 6 -10.58 11.75 10.14
N TYR A 7 -9.69 10.78 9.92
CA TYR A 7 -9.93 9.69 8.98
C TYR A 7 -11.13 8.85 9.38
N GLN A 8 -11.21 8.40 10.64
CA GLN A 8 -12.32 7.57 11.12
C GLN A 8 -13.67 8.30 10.95
N GLN A 9 -13.73 9.58 11.30
CA GLN A 9 -14.97 10.35 11.29
C GLN A 9 -15.42 10.75 9.88
N ASN A 10 -14.49 11.03 8.97
CA ASN A 10 -14.80 11.73 7.71
C ASN A 10 -14.41 10.96 6.45
N LEU A 11 -13.44 10.05 6.54
CA LEU A 11 -12.82 9.41 5.38
C LEU A 11 -13.04 7.89 5.30
N LEU A 12 -13.42 7.23 6.40
CA LEU A 12 -13.76 5.79 6.42
C LEU A 12 -15.13 5.53 5.77
N ASN A 13 -15.21 5.73 4.46
CA ASN A 13 -16.40 5.55 3.63
C ASN A 13 -15.99 5.40 2.15
N PRO A 14 -16.92 5.06 1.23
CA PRO A 14 -16.58 4.70 -0.15
C PRO A 14 -16.05 5.83 -1.05
N HIS A 15 -16.01 7.07 -0.54
CA HIS A 15 -15.63 8.24 -1.33
C HIS A 15 -14.13 8.47 -1.42
N TRP A 16 -13.33 7.89 -0.51
CA TRP A 16 -11.93 8.27 -0.32
C TRP A 16 -10.98 7.09 -0.49
N GLY A 17 -9.75 7.38 -0.90
CA GLY A 17 -8.73 6.37 -1.11
C GLY A 17 -7.33 6.95 -1.33
N GLU A 18 -6.43 6.13 -1.85
CA GLU A 18 -4.98 6.35 -1.95
C GLU A 18 -4.26 6.27 -0.61
N GLN A 19 -3.42 7.24 -0.25
CA GLN A 19 -2.40 6.99 0.77
C GLN A 19 -2.07 8.17 1.69
N ILE A 20 -1.75 7.80 2.92
CA ILE A 20 -1.11 8.67 3.91
C ILE A 20 0.25 8.05 4.25
N ILE A 21 1.32 8.81 4.07
CA ILE A 21 2.69 8.36 4.30
C ILE A 21 3.28 9.11 5.50
N LEU A 22 3.79 8.35 6.48
CA LEU A 22 4.53 8.89 7.62
C LEU A 22 6.02 8.59 7.43
N ARG A 23 6.83 9.64 7.35
CA ARG A 23 8.27 9.53 7.10
C ARG A 23 9.09 9.67 8.39
N HIS A 24 10.33 9.19 8.33
CA HIS A 24 11.28 9.25 9.46
C HIS A 24 11.70 10.67 9.85
N ASP A 25 11.57 11.64 8.96
CA ASP A 25 11.91 13.04 9.16
C ASP A 25 10.74 13.89 9.69
N ASN A 26 9.78 13.24 10.38
CA ASN A 26 8.58 13.85 10.95
C ASN A 26 7.69 14.52 9.90
N VAL A 27 7.68 13.99 8.67
CA VAL A 27 6.80 14.46 7.59
C VAL A 27 5.60 13.54 7.45
N LEU A 28 4.40 14.12 7.58
CA LEU A 28 3.14 13.50 7.19
C LEU A 28 2.79 13.96 5.78
N LYS A 29 2.80 13.04 4.81
CA LYS A 29 2.35 13.30 3.44
C LYS A 29 0.98 12.69 3.24
N ILE A 30 0.01 13.54 2.88
CA ILE A 30 -1.36 13.12 2.56
C ILE A 30 -1.54 13.25 1.04
N ALA A 31 -1.86 12.14 0.38
CA ALA A 31 -2.12 12.07 -1.04
C ALA A 31 -3.37 11.21 -1.27
N MET A 32 -4.54 11.86 -1.20
CA MET A 32 -5.84 11.21 -1.26
C MET A 32 -6.52 11.46 -2.60
N VAL A 33 -7.24 10.46 -3.11
CA VAL A 33 -8.18 10.60 -4.23
C VAL A 33 -9.59 10.47 -3.69
N PHE A 34 -10.54 11.14 -4.35
CA PHE A 34 -11.94 11.02 -4.04
C PHE A 34 -12.81 10.76 -5.27
N GLN A 35 -13.96 10.15 -5.04
CA GLN A 35 -14.98 9.91 -6.06
C GLN A 35 -16.38 10.20 -5.54
N GLY A 36 -17.30 10.53 -6.46
CA GLY A 36 -18.70 10.77 -6.12
C GLY A 36 -18.98 12.07 -5.35
N LEU A 37 -17.98 12.94 -5.20
CA LEU A 37 -18.10 14.27 -4.58
C LEU A 37 -17.70 15.36 -5.58
N SER A 38 -18.32 16.52 -5.47
CA SER A 38 -17.82 17.75 -6.08
C SER A 38 -16.58 18.27 -5.35
N ARG A 39 -15.84 19.18 -5.99
CA ARG A 39 -14.70 19.87 -5.37
C ARG A 39 -15.10 20.57 -4.07
N ASN A 40 -16.27 21.21 -4.04
CA ASN A 40 -16.72 21.97 -2.88
C ASN A 40 -17.07 21.05 -1.71
N GLU A 41 -17.75 19.94 -1.97
CA GLU A 41 -18.05 18.93 -0.94
C GLU A 41 -16.76 18.33 -0.37
N ALA A 42 -15.82 17.95 -1.24
CA ALA A 42 -14.51 17.48 -0.80
C ALA A 42 -13.78 18.53 0.05
N GLN A 43 -13.85 19.82 -0.32
CA GLN A 43 -13.23 20.89 0.46
C GLN A 43 -13.87 21.06 1.85
N VAL A 44 -15.20 20.98 1.94
CA VAL A 44 -15.92 21.05 3.22
C VAL A 44 -15.50 19.90 4.14
N VAL A 45 -15.36 18.68 3.60
CA VAL A 45 -14.91 17.51 4.39
C VAL A 45 -13.51 17.74 4.99
N TRP A 46 -12.56 18.27 4.21
CA TRP A 46 -11.17 18.50 4.68
C TRP A 46 -10.99 19.75 5.53
N GLN A 47 -11.94 20.69 5.51
CA GLN A 47 -11.81 21.99 6.16
C GLN A 47 -11.50 21.89 7.66
N PRO A 48 -12.17 21.05 8.47
CA PRO A 48 -11.90 20.96 9.90
C PRO A 48 -10.46 20.51 10.21
N PHE A 49 -9.89 19.62 9.38
CA PHE A 49 -8.51 19.17 9.53
C PHE A 49 -7.52 20.30 9.20
N MET A 50 -7.75 20.99 8.07
CA MET A 50 -6.93 22.14 7.70
C MET A 50 -6.98 23.26 8.74
N ASP A 51 -8.16 23.54 9.31
CA ASP A 51 -8.33 24.54 10.36
C ASP A 51 -7.69 24.13 11.69
N ALA A 52 -7.67 22.83 12.01
CA ALA A 52 -6.96 22.31 13.17
C ALA A 52 -5.45 22.54 13.03
N VAL A 53 -4.87 22.18 11.87
CA VAL A 53 -3.43 22.38 11.60
C VAL A 53 -3.06 23.86 11.57
N ALA A 54 -3.89 24.71 10.96
CA ALA A 54 -3.65 26.15 10.87
C ALA A 54 -3.69 26.87 12.23
N ARG A 55 -4.36 26.30 13.23
CA ARG A 55 -4.43 26.84 14.60
C ARG A 55 -3.20 26.53 15.46
N THR A 56 -2.31 25.66 14.97
CA THR A 56 -1.07 25.26 15.66
C THR A 56 0.15 25.51 14.76
N PRO A 57 0.41 26.77 14.36
CA PRO A 57 1.47 27.09 13.40
C PRO A 57 2.89 26.85 13.94
N ASP A 58 3.06 26.81 15.25
CA ASP A 58 4.35 26.52 15.89
C ASP A 58 4.69 25.02 15.87
N ASP A 59 3.68 24.15 15.69
CA ASP A 59 3.84 22.69 15.69
C ASP A 59 4.03 22.11 14.28
N PHE A 60 3.47 22.76 13.25
CA PHE A 60 3.47 22.24 11.88
C PHE A 60 3.94 23.26 10.85
N LYS A 61 4.92 22.84 10.04
CA LYS A 61 5.19 23.48 8.75
C LYS A 61 4.34 22.78 7.68
N VAL A 62 3.46 23.55 7.03
CA VAL A 62 2.57 22.99 6.01
C VAL A 62 3.03 23.37 4.62
N GLU A 63 3.24 22.36 3.78
CA GLU A 63 3.53 22.50 2.36
C GLU A 63 2.37 21.92 1.56
N PHE A 64 1.73 22.74 0.72
CA PHE A 64 0.63 22.31 -0.15
C PHE A 64 1.03 22.38 -1.62
N SER A 65 0.43 21.50 -2.42
CA SER A 65 0.30 21.75 -3.86
C SER A 65 -0.41 23.10 -4.08
N PRO A 66 -0.04 23.88 -5.11
CA PRO A 66 -0.77 25.08 -5.52
C PRO A 66 -2.27 24.83 -5.72
N LEU A 67 -2.64 23.60 -6.07
CA LEU A 67 -4.01 23.13 -6.17
C LEU A 67 -4.30 22.14 -5.04
N LYS A 68 -4.84 22.64 -3.91
CA LYS A 68 -5.10 21.85 -2.69
C LYS A 68 -6.06 20.67 -2.92
N ILE A 69 -7.16 20.92 -3.63
CA ILE A 69 -8.19 19.92 -3.94
C ILE A 69 -8.62 20.17 -5.38
N VAL A 70 -8.50 19.13 -6.22
CA VAL A 70 -8.81 19.15 -7.64
C VAL A 70 -9.91 18.12 -7.91
N ALA A 71 -10.95 18.53 -8.63
CA ALA A 71 -11.94 17.61 -9.17
C ALA A 71 -11.81 17.58 -10.69
N THR A 72 -11.95 16.40 -11.28
CA THR A 72 -12.01 16.21 -12.73
C THR A 72 -12.99 15.10 -13.07
N SER A 73 -13.45 15.04 -14.32
CA SER A 73 -14.33 13.97 -14.78
C SER A 73 -13.56 12.65 -14.87
N ALA A 74 -14.17 11.57 -14.39
CA ALA A 74 -13.64 10.21 -14.54
C ALA A 74 -13.34 9.87 -16.01
N ARG A 75 -14.17 10.34 -16.96
CA ARG A 75 -13.96 10.11 -18.40
C ARG A 75 -12.66 10.72 -18.93
N SER A 76 -12.19 11.80 -18.30
CA SER A 76 -10.97 12.51 -18.70
C SER A 76 -9.82 12.33 -17.72
N PHE A 77 -9.97 11.52 -16.67
CA PHE A 77 -8.96 11.41 -15.61
C PHE A 77 -7.61 10.92 -16.14
N TRP A 78 -7.62 10.03 -17.13
CA TRP A 78 -6.42 9.52 -17.83
C TRP A 78 -6.06 10.28 -19.12
N ALA A 79 -6.82 11.33 -19.48
CA ALA A 79 -6.54 12.08 -20.70
C ALA A 79 -5.18 12.80 -20.61
N PRO A 80 -4.30 12.68 -21.64
CA PRO A 80 -2.96 13.26 -21.69
C PRO A 80 -3.01 14.76 -22.02
N THR A 81 -3.60 15.56 -21.14
CA THR A 81 -3.76 17.01 -21.36
C THR A 81 -2.48 17.77 -21.05
N MET A 82 -2.18 18.82 -21.82
CA MET A 82 -1.04 19.71 -21.57
C MET A 82 -1.05 20.34 -20.17
N LEU A 83 -2.24 20.66 -19.64
CA LEU A 83 -2.39 21.22 -18.29
C LEU A 83 -1.88 20.26 -17.21
N LYS A 84 -2.26 18.98 -17.28
CA LYS A 84 -1.77 17.96 -16.33
C LYS A 84 -0.27 17.76 -16.41
N LYS A 85 0.29 17.78 -17.64
CA LYS A 85 1.74 17.71 -17.84
C LYS A 85 2.45 18.91 -17.21
N LEU A 86 1.95 20.13 -17.43
CA LEU A 86 2.52 21.35 -16.86
C LEU A 86 2.44 21.36 -15.33
N LEU A 87 1.37 20.80 -14.76
CA LEU A 87 1.19 20.68 -13.31
C LEU A 87 1.93 19.49 -12.69
N GLY A 88 2.66 18.70 -13.49
CA GLY A 88 3.41 17.54 -13.02
C GLY A 88 2.53 16.37 -12.56
N PHE A 89 1.25 16.32 -12.96
CA PHE A 89 0.38 15.19 -12.65
C PHE A 89 0.68 13.98 -13.52
N ILE A 90 1.23 14.17 -14.72
CA ILE A 90 1.61 13.10 -15.64
C ILE A 90 2.99 13.37 -16.22
N SER A 91 3.74 12.31 -16.45
CA SER A 91 4.98 12.29 -17.23
C SER A 91 4.72 11.79 -18.65
N THR A 92 5.63 12.08 -19.57
CA THR A 92 5.56 11.60 -20.97
C THR A 92 6.72 10.68 -21.28
N ASP A 93 6.48 9.72 -22.17
CA ASP A 93 7.52 8.86 -22.73
C ASP A 93 8.59 9.70 -23.45
N SER A 94 9.83 9.61 -22.98
CA SER A 94 10.96 10.38 -23.50
C SER A 94 11.68 9.71 -24.68
N ARG A 95 11.26 8.50 -25.07
CA ARG A 95 11.89 7.77 -26.18
C ARG A 95 11.65 8.46 -27.53
N PRO A 96 12.65 8.48 -28.44
CA PRO A 96 12.48 9.04 -29.77
C PRO A 96 11.29 8.42 -30.52
N GLY A 97 10.38 9.26 -31.00
CA GLY A 97 9.21 8.82 -31.77
C GLY A 97 8.05 8.23 -30.94
N ALA A 98 8.12 8.26 -29.61
CA ALA A 98 7.02 7.80 -28.78
C ALA A 98 5.74 8.64 -29.01
N PRO A 99 4.54 8.02 -29.06
CA PRO A 99 3.28 8.74 -29.16
C PRO A 99 3.12 9.77 -28.04
N THR A 100 2.63 10.97 -28.37
CA THR A 100 2.39 12.04 -27.38
C THR A 100 1.29 11.69 -26.37
N SER A 101 0.46 10.70 -26.69
CA SER A 101 -0.54 10.12 -25.80
C SER A 101 0.04 9.16 -24.76
N ASN A 102 1.31 8.74 -24.90
CA ASN A 102 1.96 7.86 -23.93
C ASN A 102 2.35 8.67 -22.70
N VAL A 103 1.54 8.53 -21.67
CA VAL A 103 1.72 9.18 -20.38
C VAL A 103 1.66 8.16 -19.26
N PHE A 104 2.37 8.43 -18.17
CA PHE A 104 2.40 7.61 -16.95
C PHE A 104 2.44 8.53 -15.73
N TRP A 105 2.11 8.00 -14.54
CA TRP A 105 2.26 8.77 -13.32
C TRP A 105 3.74 8.95 -13.01
N PRO A 106 4.20 10.13 -12.56
CA PRO A 106 5.63 10.35 -12.33
C PRO A 106 6.28 9.34 -11.36
N GLY A 107 5.50 8.78 -10.42
CA GLY A 107 5.96 7.71 -9.52
C GLY A 107 6.27 6.40 -10.24
N ASP A 108 5.46 6.03 -11.23
CA ASP A 108 5.55 4.74 -11.93
C ASP A 108 6.84 4.58 -12.75
N GLN A 109 7.56 5.68 -13.02
CA GLN A 109 8.84 5.61 -13.70
C GLN A 109 9.84 4.69 -12.98
N TRP A 110 9.72 4.62 -11.65
CA TRP A 110 10.59 3.83 -10.80
C TRP A 110 10.20 2.36 -10.77
N ASP A 111 9.02 1.98 -11.26
CA ASP A 111 8.58 0.58 -11.27
C ASP A 111 9.24 -0.23 -12.39
N ALA A 112 9.76 0.44 -13.41
CA ALA A 112 10.45 -0.21 -14.52
C ALA A 112 11.89 -0.58 -14.13
N GLY A 113 12.07 -1.84 -13.72
CA GLY A 113 13.38 -2.46 -13.56
C GLY A 113 14.09 -2.16 -12.24
N HIS A 114 13.39 -1.59 -11.25
CA HIS A 114 13.97 -1.42 -9.91
C HIS A 114 14.41 -2.74 -9.29
N VAL A 115 15.30 -2.65 -8.30
CA VAL A 115 15.68 -3.80 -7.48
C VAL A 115 15.08 -3.61 -6.08
N LEU A 116 14.13 -4.47 -5.73
CA LEU A 116 13.51 -4.44 -4.40
C LEU A 116 14.51 -4.91 -3.35
N HIS A 117 14.71 -4.12 -2.31
CA HIS A 117 15.51 -4.47 -1.15
C HIS A 117 14.68 -5.20 -0.09
N GLY A 118 13.41 -4.81 0.03
CA GLY A 118 12.46 -5.40 0.96
C GLY A 118 11.07 -4.80 0.74
N TYR A 119 10.06 -5.61 0.99
CA TYR A 119 8.66 -5.23 0.85
C TYR A 119 7.89 -5.97 1.93
N GLU A 120 7.19 -5.27 2.80
CA GLU A 120 6.33 -5.87 3.82
C GLU A 120 5.00 -5.12 3.86
N SER A 121 3.91 -5.84 4.12
CA SER A 121 2.62 -5.22 4.34
C SER A 121 1.81 -5.91 5.43
N ALA A 122 0.89 -5.16 6.03
CA ALA A 122 0.00 -5.63 7.09
C ALA A 122 -1.40 -5.03 6.91
N TRP A 123 -2.43 -5.87 6.93
CA TRP A 123 -3.83 -5.44 7.06
C TRP A 123 -4.06 -4.89 8.47
N LEU A 124 -4.48 -3.62 8.56
CA LEU A 124 -4.79 -2.95 9.82
C LEU A 124 -6.32 -2.90 10.02
N PRO A 125 -6.87 -3.58 11.05
CA PRO A 125 -8.31 -3.63 11.27
C PRO A 125 -8.86 -2.29 11.74
N ALA A 126 -10.09 -1.96 11.33
CA ALA A 126 -10.76 -0.71 11.70
C ALA A 126 -11.00 -0.54 13.21
N THR A 127 -10.88 -1.61 13.99
CA THR A 127 -10.91 -1.57 15.46
C THR A 127 -9.76 -0.72 16.03
N LEU A 128 -8.64 -0.57 15.33
CA LEU A 128 -7.53 0.29 15.74
C LEU A 128 -7.86 1.79 15.69
N LEU A 129 -8.96 2.17 15.03
CA LEU A 129 -9.42 3.57 14.94
C LEU A 129 -10.31 3.96 16.12
N GLN A 130 -10.77 3.00 16.94
CA GLN A 130 -11.66 3.26 18.08
C GLN A 130 -10.95 4.06 19.17
N ASP A 131 -11.72 4.80 19.98
CA ASP A 131 -11.18 5.76 20.96
C ASP A 131 -10.20 5.13 21.96
N ASP A 132 -10.41 3.87 22.33
CA ASP A 132 -9.56 3.14 23.28
C ASP A 132 -8.27 2.58 22.67
N GLN A 133 -8.17 2.50 21.33
CA GLN A 133 -7.01 1.99 20.60
C GLN A 133 -6.24 3.07 19.82
N ARG A 134 -6.87 4.21 19.54
CA ARG A 134 -6.34 5.21 18.61
C ARG A 134 -4.98 5.77 19.03
N GLN A 135 -4.77 6.01 20.32
CA GLN A 135 -3.48 6.49 20.82
C GLN A 135 -2.40 5.42 20.62
N THR A 136 -2.72 4.15 20.92
CA THR A 136 -1.79 3.03 20.71
C THR A 136 -1.44 2.85 19.23
N LEU A 137 -2.41 3.04 18.32
CA LEU A 137 -2.16 3.09 16.88
C LEU A 137 -1.18 4.22 16.52
N ALA A 138 -1.44 5.44 16.99
CA ALA A 138 -0.57 6.59 16.72
C ALA A 138 0.86 6.36 17.23
N ASP A 139 1.00 5.83 18.44
CA ASP A 139 2.30 5.53 19.07
C ASP A 139 3.07 4.47 18.28
N ALA A 140 2.41 3.40 17.83
CA ALA A 140 3.06 2.36 17.03
C ALA A 140 3.48 2.85 15.64
N LEU A 141 2.64 3.65 14.96
CA LEU A 141 2.99 4.26 13.68
C LEU A 141 4.19 5.20 13.86
N PHE A 142 4.19 6.02 14.91
CA PHE A 142 5.31 6.90 15.22
C PHE A 142 6.59 6.11 15.53
N ALA A 143 6.52 5.06 16.36
CA ALA A 143 7.64 4.18 16.65
C ALA A 143 8.18 3.51 15.39
N SER A 144 7.29 3.03 14.51
CA SER A 144 7.65 2.46 13.21
C SER A 144 8.46 3.45 12.37
N THR A 145 8.05 4.73 12.34
CA THR A 145 8.75 5.78 11.59
C THR A 145 10.17 6.05 12.06
N ARG A 146 10.52 5.66 13.29
CA ARG A 146 11.90 5.77 13.80
C ARG A 146 12.84 4.74 13.14
N HIS A 147 12.29 3.75 12.45
CA HIS A 147 13.05 2.73 11.75
C HIS A 147 12.92 2.86 10.23
N TRP A 148 11.70 3.08 9.71
CA TRP A 148 11.44 3.21 8.28
C TRP A 148 10.16 3.99 8.01
N ALA A 149 10.01 4.57 6.82
CA ALA A 149 8.75 5.21 6.43
C ALA A 149 7.61 4.16 6.33
N VAL A 150 6.41 4.53 6.75
CA VAL A 150 5.21 3.69 6.65
C VAL A 150 4.20 4.37 5.74
N SER A 151 3.59 3.60 4.83
CA SER A 151 2.52 4.05 3.96
C SER A 151 1.22 3.36 4.34
N LEU A 152 0.19 4.11 4.68
CA LEU A 152 -1.16 3.62 4.88
C LEU A 152 -1.92 3.73 3.56
N HIS A 153 -2.21 2.60 2.92
CA HIS A 153 -3.03 2.53 1.70
C HIS A 153 -4.50 2.31 2.09
N LEU A 154 -5.31 3.35 1.91
CA LEU A 154 -6.65 3.50 2.45
C LEU A 154 -7.76 3.09 1.47
N ASN A 155 -7.39 2.53 0.32
CA ASN A 155 -8.28 2.02 -0.72
C ASN A 155 -8.12 0.52 -1.00
N LYS A 156 -7.33 -0.20 -0.17
CA LYS A 156 -7.07 -1.63 -0.35
C LYS A 156 -7.91 -2.50 0.60
N GLY A 157 -8.15 -2.02 1.82
CA GLY A 157 -9.06 -2.65 2.77
C GLY A 157 -10.52 -2.27 2.50
N LEU A 158 -11.45 -3.03 3.05
CA LEU A 158 -12.89 -2.86 2.81
C LEU A 158 -13.68 -2.29 3.99
N ALA A 159 -13.01 -1.86 5.07
CA ALA A 159 -13.71 -1.11 6.11
C ALA A 159 -14.30 0.19 5.54
N GLY A 160 -15.58 0.45 5.86
CA GLY A 160 -16.31 1.59 5.31
C GLY A 160 -16.88 1.36 3.89
N ALA A 161 -16.64 0.21 3.27
CA ALA A 161 -17.28 -0.16 2.00
C ALA A 161 -18.77 -0.52 2.19
N PRO A 162 -19.59 -0.45 1.12
CA PRO A 162 -20.97 -0.91 1.17
C PRO A 162 -21.08 -2.40 1.54
N ALA A 163 -22.12 -2.78 2.27
CA ALA A 163 -22.28 -4.14 2.80
C ALA A 163 -22.30 -5.21 1.69
N GLU A 164 -22.88 -4.89 0.53
CA GLU A 164 -22.91 -5.75 -0.64
C GLU A 164 -21.51 -6.00 -1.23
N ALA A 165 -20.62 -5.00 -1.20
CA ALA A 165 -19.25 -5.14 -1.67
C ALA A 165 -18.44 -6.03 -0.73
N VAL A 166 -18.60 -5.85 0.60
CA VAL A 166 -17.97 -6.71 1.62
C VAL A 166 -18.49 -8.15 1.50
N ALA A 167 -19.80 -8.34 1.28
CA ALA A 167 -20.39 -9.66 1.08
C ALA A 167 -19.88 -10.34 -0.19
N ALA A 168 -19.77 -9.60 -1.31
CA ALA A 168 -19.21 -10.13 -2.55
C ALA A 168 -17.73 -10.51 -2.38
N ALA A 169 -16.92 -9.66 -1.73
CA ALA A 169 -15.52 -9.95 -1.47
C ALA A 169 -15.33 -11.19 -0.58
N ARG A 170 -16.23 -11.42 0.38
CA ARG A 170 -16.22 -12.62 1.24
C ARG A 170 -16.39 -13.93 0.46
N ASP A 171 -17.03 -13.88 -0.71
CA ASP A 171 -17.19 -15.03 -1.60
C ASP A 171 -16.03 -15.20 -2.60
N THR A 172 -14.93 -14.48 -2.39
CA THR A 172 -13.70 -14.60 -3.19
C THR A 172 -12.56 -15.24 -2.41
N ALA A 173 -11.40 -15.38 -3.05
CA ALA A 173 -10.17 -15.88 -2.43
C ALA A 173 -9.43 -14.84 -1.57
N ILE A 174 -9.95 -13.62 -1.41
CA ILE A 174 -9.29 -12.55 -0.64
C ILE A 174 -9.02 -12.99 0.80
N ASN A 175 -7.91 -12.55 1.38
CA ASN A 175 -7.66 -12.76 2.81
C ASN A 175 -8.81 -12.13 3.63
N PRO A 176 -9.47 -12.87 4.54
CA PRO A 176 -10.57 -12.33 5.34
C PRO A 176 -10.22 -11.08 6.16
N ALA A 177 -8.95 -10.88 6.53
CA ALA A 177 -8.50 -9.67 7.24
C ALA A 177 -8.63 -8.39 6.40
N ALA A 178 -8.71 -8.49 5.06
CA ALA A 178 -8.95 -7.33 4.21
C ALA A 178 -10.40 -6.81 4.33
N LEU A 179 -11.34 -7.64 4.78
CA LEU A 179 -12.77 -7.31 4.80
C LEU A 179 -13.12 -6.23 5.85
N ASP A 180 -12.35 -6.14 6.92
CA ASP A 180 -12.50 -5.17 8.02
C ASP A 180 -11.27 -4.27 8.21
N ALA A 181 -10.28 -4.37 7.32
CA ALA A 181 -9.13 -3.49 7.33
C ALA A 181 -9.49 -2.08 6.84
N PHE A 182 -9.03 -1.06 7.56
CA PHE A 182 -9.11 0.34 7.10
C PHE A 182 -7.90 0.73 6.25
N ALA A 183 -6.78 0.04 6.41
CA ALA A 183 -5.57 0.28 5.66
C ALA A 183 -4.83 -1.03 5.37
N LEU A 184 -4.15 -1.07 4.22
CA LEU A 184 -2.96 -1.88 4.06
C LEU A 184 -1.76 -1.00 4.41
N LEU A 185 -1.07 -1.28 5.51
CA LEU A 185 0.21 -0.65 5.81
C LEU A 185 1.29 -1.30 4.95
N ILE A 186 2.13 -0.49 4.28
CA ILE A 186 3.26 -0.95 3.49
C ILE A 186 4.55 -0.28 3.97
N CYS A 187 5.59 -1.10 4.15
CA CYS A 187 6.97 -0.66 4.25
C CYS A 187 7.77 -1.30 3.11
N GLN A 188 8.33 -0.48 2.23
CA GLN A 188 9.13 -0.98 1.11
C GLN A 188 10.38 -0.13 0.89
N ALA A 189 11.38 -0.76 0.27
CA ALA A 189 12.61 -0.12 -0.16
C ALA A 189 13.08 -0.75 -1.47
N ALA A 190 13.59 0.09 -2.35
CA ALA A 190 14.17 -0.32 -3.62
C ALA A 190 15.34 0.60 -3.99
N GLU A 191 16.11 0.19 -4.97
CA GLU A 191 17.07 1.02 -5.69
C GLU A 191 16.70 1.15 -7.18
N PRO A 192 17.24 2.15 -7.89
CA PRO A 192 17.10 2.26 -9.35
C PRO A 192 17.54 0.98 -10.07
N PRO A 193 17.25 0.86 -11.38
CA PRO A 193 17.59 -0.34 -12.12
C PRO A 193 19.05 -0.76 -12.00
N ALA A 194 19.24 -2.00 -11.53
CA ALA A 194 20.53 -2.65 -11.33
C ALA A 194 20.42 -4.13 -11.72
N TYR A 195 21.52 -4.71 -12.20
CA TYR A 195 21.56 -6.08 -12.68
C TYR A 195 22.90 -6.75 -12.33
N PRO A 196 22.90 -7.94 -11.69
CA PRO A 196 24.12 -8.66 -11.38
C PRO A 196 24.97 -8.95 -12.62
N GLY A 197 26.24 -8.56 -12.57
CA GLY A 197 27.20 -8.80 -13.65
C GLY A 197 27.23 -7.76 -14.77
N ILE A 198 26.46 -6.68 -14.67
CA ILE A 198 26.62 -5.50 -15.53
C ILE A 198 27.48 -4.48 -14.80
N GLN A 199 28.69 -4.23 -15.32
CA GLN A 199 29.66 -3.31 -14.72
C GLN A 199 29.08 -1.92 -14.49
N GLY A 200 29.12 -1.45 -13.25
CA GLY A 200 28.64 -0.13 -12.84
C GLY A 200 27.12 -0.06 -12.62
N HIS A 201 26.43 -1.19 -12.78
CA HIS A 201 24.99 -1.34 -12.57
C HIS A 201 24.69 -2.52 -11.65
N GLU A 202 25.65 -3.01 -10.87
CA GLU A 202 25.40 -4.08 -9.91
C GLU A 202 24.55 -3.60 -8.72
N PRO A 203 23.70 -4.46 -8.15
CA PRO A 203 22.90 -4.11 -6.99
C PRO A 203 23.73 -3.77 -5.74
N ASP A 204 23.34 -2.75 -4.95
CA ASP A 204 23.98 -2.47 -3.67
C ASP A 204 23.46 -3.41 -2.58
N THR A 205 24.04 -4.60 -2.53
CA THR A 205 23.66 -5.63 -1.55
C THR A 205 23.86 -5.20 -0.09
N ALA A 206 24.78 -4.27 0.18
CA ALA A 206 24.99 -3.77 1.54
C ALA A 206 23.87 -2.81 1.95
N LEU A 207 23.44 -1.93 1.05
CA LEU A 207 22.25 -1.10 1.23
C LEU A 207 20.99 -1.95 1.34
N ALA A 208 20.82 -2.97 0.50
CA ALA A 208 19.67 -3.87 0.56
C ALA A 208 19.53 -4.52 1.95
N ARG A 209 20.64 -5.05 2.50
CA ARG A 209 20.66 -5.62 3.86
C ARG A 209 20.32 -4.61 4.95
N ARG A 210 20.78 -3.36 4.85
CA ARG A 210 20.41 -2.31 5.82
C ARG A 210 18.93 -1.96 5.73
N ASN A 211 18.41 -1.83 4.51
CA ASN A 211 17.02 -1.46 4.26
C ASN A 211 16.05 -2.55 4.75
N VAL A 212 16.29 -3.82 4.44
CA VAL A 212 15.42 -4.92 4.90
C VAL A 212 15.40 -5.03 6.43
N GLN A 213 16.53 -4.81 7.10
CA GLN A 213 16.57 -4.77 8.57
C GLN A 213 15.79 -3.57 9.14
N ALA A 214 15.84 -2.42 8.48
CA ALA A 214 15.10 -1.23 8.90
C ALA A 214 13.58 -1.42 8.72
N ILE A 215 13.15 -1.98 7.58
CA ILE A 215 11.77 -2.38 7.32
C ILE A 215 11.29 -3.38 8.37
N GLY A 216 12.06 -4.44 8.62
CA GLY A 216 11.69 -5.47 9.60
C GLY A 216 11.51 -4.89 11.02
N ARG A 217 12.36 -3.94 11.44
CA ARG A 217 12.18 -3.22 12.72
C ARG A 217 10.93 -2.34 12.72
N ALA A 218 10.64 -1.63 11.63
CA ALA A 218 9.42 -0.84 11.53
C ALA A 218 8.17 -1.73 11.62
N MET A 219 8.14 -2.84 10.88
CA MET A 219 7.04 -3.78 10.89
C MET A 219 6.93 -4.55 12.22
N ALA A 220 8.02 -4.70 12.98
CA ALA A 220 7.96 -5.26 14.32
C ALA A 220 7.14 -4.37 15.28
N GLU A 221 7.22 -3.04 15.16
CA GLU A 221 6.37 -2.12 15.93
C GLU A 221 4.88 -2.27 15.54
N VAL A 222 4.58 -2.44 14.25
CA VAL A 222 3.23 -2.72 13.75
C VAL A 222 2.68 -4.05 14.30
N ARG A 223 3.51 -5.10 14.29
CA ARG A 223 3.15 -6.43 14.82
C ARG A 223 2.87 -6.45 16.32
N LYS A 224 3.28 -5.44 17.10
CA LYS A 224 2.84 -5.31 18.50
C LYS A 224 1.33 -5.05 18.61
N LEU A 225 0.74 -4.41 17.60
CA LEU A 225 -0.71 -4.16 17.54
C LEU A 225 -1.47 -5.32 16.90
N VAL A 226 -0.88 -5.88 15.83
CA VAL A 226 -1.48 -6.93 15.02
C VAL A 226 -0.47 -8.07 14.82
N PRO A 227 -0.23 -8.92 15.84
CA PRO A 227 0.81 -9.95 15.79
C PRO A 227 0.64 -10.90 14.61
N ASP A 228 -0.61 -11.25 14.34
CA ASP A 228 -1.02 -12.14 13.27
C ASP A 228 -1.61 -11.39 12.07
N ALA A 229 -1.11 -10.19 11.77
CA ALA A 229 -1.57 -9.45 10.60
C ALA A 229 -1.47 -10.32 9.32
N GLY A 230 -2.53 -10.29 8.52
CA GLY A 230 -2.46 -10.75 7.14
C GLY A 230 -1.72 -9.71 6.28
N SER A 231 -1.37 -10.10 5.06
CA SER A 231 -0.66 -9.28 4.09
C SER A 231 -1.32 -9.42 2.71
N TYR A 232 -1.10 -8.46 1.82
CA TYR A 232 -1.56 -8.54 0.44
C TYR A 232 -0.49 -9.21 -0.41
N VAL A 233 -0.76 -10.43 -0.91
CA VAL A 233 0.22 -11.30 -1.58
C VAL A 233 1.08 -10.60 -2.64
N ALA A 234 0.50 -9.70 -3.43
CA ALA A 234 1.22 -8.99 -4.51
C ALA A 234 2.20 -7.91 -4.02
N GLU A 235 2.11 -7.52 -2.75
CA GLU A 235 2.87 -6.42 -2.13
C GLU A 235 3.30 -6.85 -0.72
N SER A 236 4.05 -7.94 -0.66
CA SER A 236 4.33 -8.65 0.59
C SER A 236 5.79 -9.10 0.68
N ASN A 237 6.15 -9.66 1.84
CA ASN A 237 7.47 -10.21 2.07
C ASN A 237 7.68 -11.49 1.26
N PHE A 238 8.58 -11.40 0.28
CA PHE A 238 9.01 -12.57 -0.50
C PHE A 238 9.51 -13.72 0.39
N PHE A 239 10.06 -13.42 1.57
CA PHE A 239 10.60 -14.42 2.51
C PHE A 239 9.67 -14.70 3.70
N ASP A 240 8.37 -14.41 3.62
CA ASP A 240 7.43 -14.72 4.71
C ASP A 240 7.36 -16.24 4.97
N ALA A 241 7.81 -16.67 6.15
CA ALA A 241 7.75 -18.09 6.53
C ALA A 241 6.30 -18.55 6.80
N GLU A 242 5.40 -17.62 7.15
CA GLU A 242 4.00 -17.89 7.48
C GLU A 242 3.06 -17.52 6.33
N TRP A 243 3.57 -17.54 5.09
CA TRP A 243 2.89 -17.02 3.91
C TRP A 243 1.49 -17.63 3.68
N GLN A 244 1.25 -18.90 4.03
CA GLN A 244 -0.09 -19.49 3.91
C GLN A 244 -1.12 -18.68 4.69
N ARG A 245 -0.80 -18.40 5.96
CA ARG A 245 -1.64 -17.64 6.89
C ARG A 245 -1.66 -16.17 6.52
N SER A 246 -0.49 -15.57 6.28
CA SER A 246 -0.38 -14.16 5.95
C SER A 246 -1.13 -13.79 4.68
N PHE A 247 -1.04 -14.60 3.61
CA PHE A 247 -1.60 -14.24 2.30
C PHE A 247 -3.04 -14.70 2.12
N TRP A 248 -3.38 -15.89 2.64
CA TRP A 248 -4.67 -16.52 2.36
C TRP A 248 -5.54 -16.67 3.62
N GLY A 249 -4.96 -16.60 4.82
CA GLY A 249 -5.69 -16.73 6.08
C GLY A 249 -6.43 -18.07 6.16
N SER A 250 -7.65 -18.03 6.70
CA SER A 250 -8.50 -19.23 6.81
C SER A 250 -8.94 -19.81 5.46
N ASN A 251 -8.79 -19.08 4.35
CA ASN A 251 -9.15 -19.58 3.03
C ASN A 251 -8.14 -20.59 2.46
N TYR A 252 -6.93 -20.66 3.01
CA TYR A 252 -5.86 -21.50 2.44
C TYR A 252 -6.27 -22.96 2.24
N SER A 253 -6.91 -23.59 3.23
CA SER A 253 -7.29 -25.01 3.14
C SER A 253 -8.28 -25.28 2.00
N ARG A 254 -9.24 -24.37 1.79
CA ARG A 254 -10.21 -24.48 0.68
C ARG A 254 -9.52 -24.26 -0.67
N LEU A 255 -8.62 -23.28 -0.75
CA LEU A 255 -7.85 -23.03 -1.96
C LEU A 255 -6.94 -24.21 -2.32
N LEU A 256 -6.35 -24.86 -1.32
CA LEU A 256 -5.53 -26.05 -1.53
C LEU A 256 -6.34 -27.22 -2.08
N ALA A 257 -7.56 -27.43 -1.59
CA ALA A 257 -8.46 -28.45 -2.14
C ALA A 257 -8.81 -28.17 -3.61
N VAL A 258 -9.04 -26.90 -3.98
CA VAL A 258 -9.26 -26.49 -5.37
C VAL A 258 -8.01 -26.73 -6.22
N LYS A 259 -6.81 -26.41 -5.70
CA LYS A 259 -5.54 -26.69 -6.36
C LYS A 259 -5.37 -28.18 -6.64
N ASP A 260 -5.72 -29.04 -5.68
CA ASP A 260 -5.63 -30.49 -5.80
C ASP A 260 -6.63 -31.07 -6.80
N GLU A 261 -7.81 -30.45 -6.96
CA GLU A 261 -8.80 -30.85 -7.95
C GLU A 261 -8.38 -30.50 -9.37
N TYR A 262 -7.86 -29.28 -9.59
CA TYR A 262 -7.61 -28.75 -10.92
C TYR A 262 -6.16 -28.85 -11.41
N ASP A 263 -5.19 -29.02 -10.51
CA ASP A 263 -3.77 -29.19 -10.83
C ASP A 263 -3.09 -30.20 -9.88
N PRO A 264 -3.53 -31.47 -9.87
CA PRO A 264 -3.00 -32.50 -8.97
C PRO A 264 -1.52 -32.83 -9.18
N ASP A 265 -1.03 -32.60 -10.40
CA ASP A 265 0.36 -32.84 -10.78
C ASP A 265 1.26 -31.62 -10.52
N GLY A 266 0.67 -30.47 -10.14
CA GLY A 266 1.36 -29.23 -9.80
C GLY A 266 2.13 -28.59 -10.96
N VAL A 267 1.56 -28.62 -12.16
CA VAL A 267 2.12 -27.99 -13.36
C VAL A 267 2.29 -26.48 -13.18
N PHE A 268 1.38 -25.84 -12.44
CA PHE A 268 1.42 -24.40 -12.18
C PHE A 268 2.05 -24.11 -10.81
N PHE A 269 3.32 -23.75 -10.81
CA PHE A 269 4.06 -23.37 -9.62
C PHE A 269 4.35 -21.87 -9.59
N VAL A 270 4.18 -21.25 -8.42
CA VAL A 270 4.69 -19.91 -8.10
C VAL A 270 5.19 -19.90 -6.65
N HIS A 271 6.22 -19.11 -6.38
CA HIS A 271 6.75 -18.92 -5.03
C HIS A 271 5.64 -18.40 -4.09
N HIS A 272 5.45 -19.08 -2.95
CA HIS A 272 4.37 -18.82 -1.99
C HIS A 272 2.94 -18.85 -2.59
N GLY A 273 2.77 -19.57 -3.70
CA GLY A 273 1.47 -19.92 -4.25
C GLY A 273 0.82 -21.06 -3.46
N VAL A 274 -0.51 -21.17 -3.56
CA VAL A 274 -1.26 -22.28 -2.95
C VAL A 274 -0.70 -23.63 -3.44
N GLY A 275 -0.30 -24.49 -2.49
CA GLY A 275 0.33 -25.79 -2.76
C GLY A 275 1.83 -25.77 -3.04
N SER A 276 2.47 -24.60 -3.05
CA SER A 276 3.91 -24.44 -3.37
C SER A 276 4.84 -25.14 -2.37
N GLU A 277 4.41 -25.37 -1.13
CA GLU A 277 5.18 -26.04 -0.07
C GLU A 277 5.53 -27.51 -0.39
N ARG A 278 4.86 -28.10 -1.39
CA ARG A 278 5.12 -29.46 -1.85
C ARG A 278 6.28 -29.54 -2.84
N TRP A 279 6.87 -28.41 -3.21
CA TRP A 279 7.87 -28.29 -4.26
C TRP A 279 9.15 -27.61 -3.76
N SER A 280 10.26 -27.89 -4.43
CA SER A 280 11.52 -27.18 -4.24
C SER A 280 11.36 -25.70 -4.58
N ALA A 281 12.27 -24.87 -4.08
CA ALA A 281 12.23 -23.41 -4.30
C ALA A 281 12.27 -23.01 -5.78
N ASP A 282 12.86 -23.84 -6.64
CA ASP A 282 12.90 -23.65 -8.09
C ASP A 282 11.67 -24.26 -8.82
N GLY A 283 10.78 -24.93 -8.09
CA GLY A 283 9.57 -25.56 -8.60
C GLY A 283 9.80 -26.85 -9.40
N PHE A 284 11.05 -27.32 -9.55
CA PHE A 284 11.35 -28.45 -10.45
C PHE A 284 11.30 -29.83 -9.78
N THR A 285 11.30 -29.89 -8.44
CA THR A 285 11.28 -31.15 -7.69
C THR A 285 10.13 -31.16 -6.69
N ARG A 286 9.33 -32.22 -6.71
CA ARG A 286 8.33 -32.47 -5.68
C ARG A 286 9.03 -33.02 -4.43
N LEU A 287 8.82 -32.37 -3.29
CA LEU A 287 9.46 -32.71 -2.00
C LEU A 287 8.68 -33.77 -1.22
N VAL A 288 7.38 -33.88 -1.48
CA VAL A 288 6.44 -34.84 -0.87
C VAL A 288 5.37 -35.32 -1.86
#